data_AF-A0A1L6BWY5-F1
#
_entry.id   AF-A0A1L6BWY5-F1
#
_cell.length_a   1.000
_cell.length_b   1.000
_cell.length_c   1.000
_cell.angle_alpha   90.00
_cell.angle_beta   90.00
_cell.angle_gamma   90.00
#
_symmetry.space_group_name_H-M   'P 1'
#
loop_
_entity.id
_entity.type
_entity.pdbx_description
1 polymer ?
#
loop_
_entity_poly.entity_id
_entity_poly.type
_entity_poly.pdbx_seq_one_letter_code
_entity_poly.pdbx_strand_id
1 'polypeptide(L)'
;WYSVPSILTNLVLYGRLEEHTYPTLRSILFAGEVFPNKYLRQLMVHIPHACYYNLYGPTETNVCTYYQVSPLDTEITEAIPIGKACANTEVFDLSTSDELVARGEVGELCVRGPGLMTGYW
;
A
#
# COMPACT_ATOMS: atom_id res chain seq x y z
N TRP A 1 -10.57 1.31 8.39
CA TRP A 1 -10.73 -0.02 7.78
C TRP A 1 -9.36 -0.49 7.34
N TYR A 2 -8.96 -1.72 7.68
CA TYR A 2 -7.74 -2.34 7.14
C TYR A 2 -8.09 -3.70 6.54
N SER A 3 -7.81 -3.91 5.25
CA SER A 3 -8.01 -5.19 4.56
C SER A 3 -7.17 -5.28 3.28
N VAL A 4 -7.17 -6.43 2.62
CA VAL A 4 -6.52 -6.62 1.33
C VAL A 4 -7.34 -5.96 0.19
N PRO A 5 -6.68 -5.45 -0.87
CA PRO A 5 -7.35 -4.86 -2.04
C PRO A 5 -8.46 -5.68 -2.70
N SER A 6 -8.38 -7.00 -2.72
CA SER A 6 -9.40 -7.90 -3.28
C SER A 6 -10.73 -7.81 -2.52
N ILE A 7 -10.69 -7.68 -1.19
CA ILE A 7 -11.89 -7.46 -0.37
C ILE A 7 -12.48 -6.08 -0.64
N LEU A 8 -11.65 -5.05 -0.74
CA LEU A 8 -12.12 -3.70 -1.08
C LEU A 8 -12.68 -3.64 -2.51
N THR A 9 -12.10 -4.39 -3.44
CA THR A 9 -12.61 -4.55 -4.81
C THR A 9 -13.98 -5.22 -4.82
N ASN A 10 -14.15 -6.31 -4.07
CA ASN A 10 -15.46 -6.97 -3.93
C ASN A 10 -16.49 -6.05 -3.29
N LEU A 11 -16.08 -5.22 -2.33
CA LEU A 11 -16.94 -4.21 -1.71
C LEU A 11 -17.40 -3.16 -2.73
N VAL A 12 -16.50 -2.70 -3.60
CA VAL A 12 -16.85 -1.78 -4.71
C VAL A 12 -17.81 -2.43 -5.71
N LEU A 13 -17.59 -3.70 -6.05
CA LEU A 13 -18.36 -4.40 -7.08
C LEU A 13 -19.74 -4.86 -6.59
N TYR A 14 -19.83 -5.31 -5.34
CA TYR A 14 -20.99 -6.04 -4.82
C TYR A 14 -21.53 -5.49 -3.50
N GLY A 15 -20.84 -4.54 -2.88
CA GLY A 15 -21.18 -4.01 -1.55
C GLY A 15 -22.30 -2.96 -1.54
N ARG A 16 -22.87 -2.61 -2.70
CA ARG A 16 -23.96 -1.61 -2.84
C ARG A 16 -23.64 -0.33 -2.09
N LEU A 17 -22.44 0.20 -2.34
CA LEU A 17 -21.90 1.34 -1.59
C LEU A 17 -22.81 2.54 -1.69
N GLU A 18 -23.44 2.76 -2.83
CA GLU A 18 -24.43 3.79 -3.13
C GLU A 18 -25.66 3.82 -2.22
N GLU A 19 -25.95 2.72 -1.53
CA GLU A 19 -27.07 2.65 -0.59
C GLU A 19 -26.67 3.07 0.84
N HIS A 20 -25.38 3.32 1.07
CA HIS A 20 -24.82 3.55 2.39
C HIS A 20 -23.94 4.80 2.42
N THR A 21 -23.88 5.44 3.59
CA THR A 21 -22.93 6.53 3.85
C THR A 21 -22.01 6.12 5.00
N TYR A 22 -20.76 6.57 4.93
CA TYR A 22 -19.72 6.18 5.90
C TYR A 22 -19.09 7.42 6.58
N PRO A 23 -19.88 8.32 7.20
CA PRO A 23 -19.41 9.65 7.61
C PRO A 23 -18.32 9.63 8.69
N THR A 24 -18.16 8.52 9.42
CA THR A 24 -17.16 8.36 10.48
C THR A 24 -15.91 7.60 10.02
N LEU A 25 -15.89 7.08 8.79
CA LEU A 25 -14.75 6.30 8.27
C LEU A 25 -13.64 7.24 7.79
N ARG A 26 -12.63 7.43 8.63
CA ARG A 26 -11.55 8.39 8.38
C ARG A 26 -10.35 7.83 7.61
N SER A 27 -10.13 6.52 7.64
CA SER A 27 -8.93 5.93 7.03
C SER A 27 -9.19 4.52 6.51
N ILE A 28 -8.69 4.26 5.31
CA ILE A 28 -8.71 2.96 4.64
C ILE A 28 -7.27 2.59 4.34
N LEU A 29 -6.80 1.52 4.96
CA LEU A 29 -5.46 0.98 4.77
C LEU A 29 -5.60 -0.34 4.01
N PHE A 30 -4.67 -0.60 3.11
CA PHE A 30 -4.61 -1.85 2.35
C PHE A 30 -3.19 -2.30 2.14
N ALA A 31 -2.99 -3.62 2.09
CA ALA A 31 -1.68 -4.25 1.99
C ALA A 31 -1.81 -5.64 1.35
N GLY A 32 -0.66 -6.23 0.99
CA GLY A 32 -0.54 -7.65 0.64
C GLY A 32 -0.71 -7.97 -0.84
N GLU A 33 -1.29 -7.08 -1.64
CA GLU A 33 -1.42 -7.24 -3.09
C GLU A 33 -1.53 -5.87 -3.77
N VAL A 34 -1.40 -5.84 -5.09
CA VAL A 34 -1.58 -4.63 -5.88
C VAL A 34 -3.06 -4.27 -5.92
N PHE A 35 -3.42 -3.02 -5.58
CA PHE A 35 -4.79 -2.53 -5.71
C PHE A 35 -5.04 -2.05 -7.15
N PRO A 36 -5.96 -2.66 -7.93
CA PRO A 36 -6.31 -2.14 -9.25
C PRO A 36 -6.86 -0.70 -9.18
N ASN A 37 -6.18 0.22 -9.87
CA ASN A 37 -6.49 1.66 -9.86
C ASN A 37 -7.96 1.97 -10.16
N LYS A 38 -8.60 1.20 -11.04
CA LYS A 38 -10.02 1.34 -11.38
C LYS A 38 -10.92 1.26 -10.13
N TYR A 39 -10.71 0.27 -9.27
CA TYR A 39 -11.55 0.03 -8.10
C TYR A 39 -11.18 0.92 -6.93
N LEU A 40 -9.88 1.20 -6.74
CA LEU A 40 -9.43 2.20 -5.77
C LEU A 40 -10.08 3.57 -6.06
N ARG A 41 -10.10 3.99 -7.33
CA ARG A 41 -10.77 5.22 -7.77
C ARG A 41 -12.25 5.25 -7.44
N GLN A 42 -12.98 4.18 -7.76
CA GLN A 42 -14.40 4.08 -7.44
C GLN A 42 -14.65 4.17 -5.94
N LEU A 43 -13.82 3.50 -5.12
CA LEU A 43 -13.91 3.58 -3.67
C LEU A 43 -13.64 4.99 -3.14
N MET A 44 -12.64 5.70 -3.70
CA MET A 44 -12.30 7.07 -3.33
C MET A 44 -13.38 8.08 -3.70
N VAL A 45 -14.05 7.91 -4.85
CA VAL A 45 -15.22 8.72 -5.22
C VAL A 45 -16.35 8.52 -4.21
N HIS A 46 -16.51 7.30 -3.70
CA HIS A 46 -17.58 6.96 -2.77
C HIS A 46 -17.34 7.45 -1.33
N ILE A 47 -16.08 7.44 -0.89
CA ILE A 47 -15.68 7.82 0.47
C ILE A 47 -14.56 8.87 0.41
N PRO A 48 -14.83 10.07 -0.15
CA PRO A 48 -13.80 11.05 -0.52
C PRO A 48 -13.12 11.71 0.67
N HIS A 49 -13.71 11.63 1.86
CA HIS A 49 -13.18 12.22 3.09
C HIS A 49 -12.19 11.30 3.81
N ALA A 50 -12.13 10.01 3.44
CA ALA A 50 -11.19 9.07 4.04
C ALA A 50 -9.78 9.28 3.49
N CYS A 51 -8.76 9.09 4.33
CA CYS A 51 -7.39 8.95 3.87
C CYS A 51 -7.12 7.51 3.44
N TYR A 52 -6.42 7.33 2.32
CA TYR A 52 -6.10 6.03 1.75
C TYR A 52 -4.60 5.74 1.87
N TYR A 53 -4.25 4.56 2.35
CA TYR A 53 -2.86 4.16 2.54
C TYR A 53 -2.59 2.80 1.94
N ASN A 54 -1.61 2.75 1.03
CA ASN A 54 -1.03 1.50 0.56
C ASN A 54 0.14 1.15 1.50
N LEU A 55 0.04 0.03 2.19
CA LEU A 55 1.09 -0.48 3.06
C LEU A 55 1.76 -1.66 2.37
N TYR A 56 3.06 -1.81 2.60
CA TYR A 56 3.81 -2.95 2.08
C TYR A 56 4.78 -3.47 3.12
N GLY A 57 4.94 -4.78 3.10
CA GLY A 57 5.91 -5.53 3.89
C GLY A 57 5.46 -6.98 3.93
N PRO A 58 6.34 -7.93 3.62
CA PRO A 58 6.06 -9.34 3.89
C PRO A 58 5.95 -9.59 5.41
N THR A 59 5.48 -10.77 5.78
CA THR A 59 5.28 -11.15 7.19
C THR A 59 6.57 -10.99 8.00
N GLU A 60 7.71 -11.26 7.38
CA GLU A 60 9.06 -11.22 7.91
C GLU A 60 9.54 -9.81 8.30
N THR A 61 8.90 -8.75 7.77
CA THR A 61 9.31 -7.35 8.01
C THR A 61 8.25 -6.50 8.71
N ASN A 62 7.06 -7.08 8.98
CA ASN A 62 5.96 -6.45 9.71
C ASN A 62 5.61 -5.03 9.21
N VAL A 63 5.22 -4.90 7.93
CA VAL A 63 4.96 -3.62 7.24
C VAL A 63 6.16 -2.67 7.31
N CYS A 64 6.97 -2.67 6.26
CA CYS A 64 8.20 -1.88 6.19
C CYS A 64 8.04 -0.52 5.49
N THR A 65 7.04 -0.37 4.62
CA THR A 65 6.79 0.88 3.89
C THR A 65 5.31 1.27 3.85
N TYR A 66 5.06 2.55 3.61
CA TYR A 66 3.72 3.08 3.40
C TYR A 66 3.69 4.21 2.38
N TYR A 67 2.60 4.29 1.64
CA TYR A 67 2.26 5.36 0.71
C TYR A 67 0.88 5.92 1.03
N GLN A 68 0.79 7.23 1.29
CA GLN A 68 -0.50 7.91 1.33
C GLN A 68 -0.93 8.24 -0.09
N VAL A 69 -2.04 7.66 -0.52
CA VAL A 69 -2.59 7.91 -1.85
C VAL A 69 -3.14 9.34 -1.88
N SER A 70 -2.61 10.16 -2.80
CA SER A 70 -3.13 11.50 -3.03
C SER A 70 -4.60 11.45 -3.45
N PRO A 71 -5.43 12.44 -3.05
CA PRO A 71 -6.75 12.63 -3.64
C PRO A 71 -6.65 12.65 -5.16
N LEU A 72 -7.66 12.13 -5.85
CA LEU A 72 -7.63 11.86 -7.29
C LEU A 72 -7.43 13.13 -8.12
N ASP A 73 -6.19 13.55 -8.31
CA ASP A 73 -5.82 14.33 -9.50
C ASP A 73 -5.73 13.37 -10.69
N THR A 74 -6.42 13.77 -11.73
CA THR A 74 -6.71 13.03 -12.95
C THR A 74 -5.43 12.51 -13.61
N GLU A 75 -5.17 11.20 -13.46
CA GLU A 75 -4.42 10.29 -14.38
C GLU A 75 -3.47 9.33 -13.64
N ILE A 76 -3.92 8.65 -12.56
CA ILE A 76 -3.19 7.49 -12.03
C ILE A 76 -3.28 6.34 -13.05
N THR A 77 -2.42 6.36 -14.05
CA THR A 77 -2.24 5.30 -15.06
C THR A 77 -1.21 4.26 -14.62
N GLU A 78 -0.32 4.64 -13.71
CA GLU A 78 0.74 3.81 -13.16
C GLU A 78 0.33 3.10 -11.86
N ALA A 79 1.05 2.04 -11.50
CA ALA A 79 0.81 1.31 -10.26
C ALA A 79 1.03 2.23 -9.04
N ILE A 80 0.19 2.06 -8.01
CA ILE A 80 0.36 2.80 -6.74
C ILE A 80 1.71 2.40 -6.10
N PRO A 81 2.59 3.36 -5.78
CA PRO A 81 3.85 3.06 -5.11
C PRO A 81 3.62 2.38 -3.76
N ILE A 82 4.60 1.59 -3.33
CA ILE A 82 4.69 1.10 -1.94
C ILE A 82 5.22 2.18 -0.96
N GLY A 83 5.65 3.32 -1.51
CA GLY A 83 5.92 4.54 -0.77
C GLY A 83 7.27 4.57 -0.09
N LYS A 84 7.30 5.09 1.14
CA LYS A 84 8.54 5.35 1.90
C LYS A 84 8.62 4.46 3.13
N ALA A 85 9.82 4.27 3.64
CA ALA A 85 10.08 3.48 4.83
C ALA A 85 9.30 4.00 6.06
N CYS A 86 8.82 3.06 6.87
CA CYS A 86 8.31 3.33 8.21
C CYS A 86 9.41 3.91 9.11
N ALA A 87 9.01 4.57 10.20
CA ALA A 87 9.97 5.12 11.16
C ALA A 87 10.87 4.02 11.74
N ASN A 88 12.16 4.32 11.88
CA ASN A 88 13.20 3.39 12.33
C ASN A 88 13.41 2.16 11.43
N THR A 89 12.92 2.19 10.19
CA THR A 89 13.16 1.17 9.17
C THR A 89 13.95 1.76 8.02
N GLU A 90 14.96 1.02 7.54
CA GLU A 90 15.71 1.32 6.33
C GLU A 90 15.27 0.36 5.23
N VAL A 91 15.07 0.90 4.04
CA VAL A 91 14.67 0.15 2.86
C VAL A 91 15.59 0.58 1.72
N PHE A 92 16.20 -0.39 1.06
CA PHE A 92 17.22 -0.18 0.03
C PHE A 92 17.20 -1.34 -0.96
N ASP A 93 17.70 -1.10 -2.16
CA ASP A 93 17.69 -2.08 -3.24
C ASP A 93 19.12 -2.60 -3.46
N LEU A 94 19.26 -3.92 -3.62
CA LEU A 94 20.52 -4.60 -3.93
C LEU A 94 20.53 -5.14 -5.36
N SER A 95 21.69 -5.09 -6.01
CA SER A 95 21.92 -5.76 -7.29
C SER A 95 22.10 -7.27 -7.09
N THR A 96 22.18 -8.04 -8.19
CA THR A 96 22.49 -9.47 -8.12
C THR A 96 23.89 -9.80 -7.60
N SER A 97 24.73 -8.79 -7.37
CA SER A 97 26.07 -8.93 -6.78
C SER A 97 26.14 -8.42 -5.33
N ASP A 98 24.98 -8.25 -4.67
CA ASP A 98 24.84 -7.74 -3.29
C ASP A 98 25.36 -6.31 -3.08
N GLU A 99 25.39 -5.50 -4.14
CA GLU A 99 25.78 -4.08 -4.08
C GLU A 99 24.55 -3.17 -4.11
N LEU A 100 24.60 -2.05 -3.39
CA LEU A 100 23.53 -1.04 -3.42
C LEU A 100 23.36 -0.47 -4.85
N VAL A 101 22.14 -0.48 -5.37
CA VAL A 101 21.84 0.13 -6.68
C VAL A 101 21.57 1.63 -6.56
N ALA A 102 21.76 2.37 -7.66
CA ALA A 102 21.48 3.79 -7.68
C ALA A 102 19.97 4.06 -7.67
N ARG A 103 19.59 5.27 -7.24
CA ARG A 103 18.19 5.68 -7.21
C ARG A 103 17.55 5.57 -8.61
N GLY A 104 16.47 4.81 -8.70
CA GLY A 104 15.70 4.61 -9.95
C GLY A 104 16.13 3.38 -10.75
N GLU A 105 17.18 2.68 -10.32
CA GLU A 105 17.53 1.37 -10.86
C GLU A 105 16.74 0.27 -10.15
N VAL A 106 16.56 -0.86 -10.85
CA VAL A 106 15.84 -2.01 -10.33
C VAL A 106 16.80 -2.91 -9.56
N GLY A 107 16.42 -3.31 -8.34
CA GLY A 107 17.14 -4.27 -7.51
C GLY A 107 16.19 -5.08 -6.62
N GLU A 108 16.77 -5.97 -5.81
CA GLU A 108 16.06 -6.69 -4.76
C GLU A 108 15.83 -5.79 -3.55
N LEU A 109 14.57 -5.62 -3.18
CA LEU A 109 14.15 -4.78 -2.06
C LEU A 109 14.52 -5.42 -0.72
N CYS A 110 15.49 -4.81 -0.04
CA CYS A 110 15.99 -5.22 1.26
C CYS A 110 15.52 -4.29 2.37
N VAL A 111 15.38 -4.84 3.58
CA VAL A 111 14.88 -4.12 4.75
C VAL A 111 15.82 -4.34 5.94
N ARG A 112 16.12 -3.27 6.66
CA ARG A 112 16.86 -3.30 7.93
C ARG A 112 16.11 -2.51 8.99
N GLY A 113 15.97 -3.06 10.19
CA GLY A 113 15.36 -2.36 11.31
C GLY A 113 14.84 -3.30 12.40
N PRO A 114 14.29 -2.73 13.49
CA PRO A 114 13.78 -3.49 14.64
C PRO A 114 12.46 -4.23 14.34
N GLY A 115 11.81 -3.95 13.21
CA GLY A 115 10.57 -4.62 12.79
C GLY A 115 10.78 -5.98 12.12
N LEU A 116 12.03 -6.39 11.88
CA LEU A 116 12.34 -7.68 11.28
C LEU A 116 12.04 -8.83 12.24
N MET A 117 11.59 -9.94 11.68
CA MET A 117 11.54 -11.21 12.41
C MET A 117 12.93 -11.64 12.88
N THR A 118 12.99 -12.49 13.91
CA THR A 118 14.26 -13.08 14.38
C THR A 118 14.75 -14.24 13.50
N GLY A 119 13.87 -14.79 12.67
CA GLY A 119 14.13 -15.95 11.82
C GLY A 119 12.95 -16.94 11.86
N TYR A 120 13.01 -17.95 11.00
CA TYR A 120 12.07 -19.06 11.04
C TYR A 120 12.46 -20.06 12.14
N TRP A 121 11.46 -20.67 12.80
CA TRP A 121 11.63 -21.72 13.79
C TRP A 121 11.86 -23.09 13.14
#